data_AF-A0A1G4MJF7-F1
#
_entry.id   AF-A0A1G4MJF7-F1
#
_cell.length_a   1.000
_cell.length_b   1.000
_cell.length_c   1.000
_cell.angle_alpha   90.00
_cell.angle_beta   90.00
_cell.angle_gamma   90.00
#
_symmetry.space_group_name_H-M   'P 1'
#
loop_
_entity.id
_entity.type
_entity.pdbx_description
1 polymer ?
#
loop_
_entity_poly.entity_id
_entity_poly.type
_entity_poly.pdbx_seq_one_letter_code
_entity_poly.pdbx_strand_id
1 'polypeptide(L)' 'MSTKQCPQCGSDLKKCLIQQNYSLVMCPQTDCSYPFNDSEVTENIVYTEDKEILKAAKSRLKEGKENR' A
#
# COMPACT_ATOMS: atom_id res chain seq x y z
N MET A 1 -7.17 7.43 13.19
CA MET A 1 -8.08 6.72 12.27
C MET A 1 -7.41 6.72 10.90
N SER A 2 -6.95 5.58 10.37
CA SER A 2 -6.39 5.55 9.01
C SER A 2 -7.52 5.73 8.01
N THR A 3 -7.58 6.89 7.38
CA THR A 3 -8.45 7.16 6.24
C THR A 3 -8.11 6.15 5.15
N LYS A 4 -9.12 5.40 4.67
CA LYS A 4 -8.94 4.48 3.54
C LYS A 4 -8.79 5.23 2.21
N GLN A 5 -9.15 6.50 2.20
CA GLN A 5 -9.16 7.36 1.03
C GLN A 5 -8.05 8.40 1.10
N CYS A 6 -7.50 8.71 -0.06
CA CYS A 6 -6.48 9.73 -0.24
C CYS A 6 -7.09 11.10 0.06
N PRO A 7 -6.47 11.91 0.93
CA PRO A 7 -7.00 13.23 1.28
C PRO A 7 -6.93 14.24 0.12
N GLN A 8 -6.13 13.96 -0.91
CA GLN A 8 -5.91 14.89 -2.04
C GLN A 8 -6.82 14.63 -3.24
N CYS A 9 -7.06 13.35 -3.58
CA CYS A 9 -7.83 13.00 -4.78
C CYS A 9 -9.01 12.04 -4.51
N GLY A 10 -9.24 11.63 -3.25
CA GLY A 10 -10.35 10.77 -2.85
C GLY A 10 -10.24 9.29 -3.27
N SER A 11 -9.22 8.91 -4.03
CA SER A 11 -8.98 7.50 -4.40
C SER A 11 -8.62 6.63 -3.21
N ASP A 12 -8.86 5.33 -3.30
CA ASP A 12 -8.47 4.38 -2.25
C ASP A 12 -6.95 4.30 -2.11
N LEU A 13 -6.46 4.48 -0.89
CA LEU A 13 -5.05 4.30 -0.55
C LEU A 13 -4.69 2.82 -0.57
N LYS A 14 -3.46 2.53 -1.03
CA LYS A 14 -2.90 1.18 -1.03
C LYS A 14 -1.72 1.10 -0.08
N LYS A 15 -1.63 -0.06 0.58
CA LYS A 15 -0.46 -0.44 1.40
C LYS A 15 0.58 -1.09 0.47
N CYS A 16 1.75 -0.47 0.36
CA CYS A 16 2.85 -0.89 -0.50
C CYS A 16 4.06 -1.29 0.35
N LEU A 17 4.54 -2.53 0.21
CA LEU A 17 5.70 -3.01 0.97
C LEU A 17 6.97 -2.29 0.48
N ILE A 18 7.69 -1.61 1.38
CA ILE A 18 8.93 -0.87 1.07
C ILE A 18 10.16 -1.49 1.76
N GLN A 19 9.96 -2.20 2.87
CA GLN A 19 10.97 -2.98 3.59
C GLN A 19 10.33 -4.26 4.17
N GLN A 20 11.14 -5.18 4.70
CA GLN A 20 10.70 -6.53 5.11
C GLN A 20 9.48 -6.55 6.04
N ASN A 21 9.31 -5.54 6.90
CA ASN A 21 8.18 -5.42 7.82
C ASN A 21 7.56 -4.02 7.85
N TYR A 22 7.86 -3.20 6.83
CA TYR A 22 7.31 -1.87 6.72
C TYR A 22 6.69 -1.67 5.34
N SER A 23 5.47 -1.16 5.37
CA SER A 23 4.76 -0.70 4.18
C SER A 23 4.52 0.79 4.26
N LEU A 24 4.45 1.44 3.11
CA LEU A 24 3.97 2.80 2.97
C LEU A 24 2.51 2.77 2.53
N VAL A 25 1.66 3.55 3.19
CA VAL A 25 0.29 3.81 2.71
C VAL A 25 0.34 4.97 1.73
N MET A 26 0.01 4.72 0.47
CA MET A 26 0.13 5.72 -0.60
C MET A 26 -1.00 5.67 -1.62
N CYS A 27 -1.19 6.79 -2.31
CA CYS A 27 -2.15 6.87 -3.41
C CYS A 27 -1.57 6.12 -4.63
N PRO A 28 -2.35 5.23 -5.27
CA PRO A 28 -1.90 4.52 -6.46
C PRO A 28 -2.06 5.33 -7.75
N GLN A 29 -2.73 6.49 -7.70
CA GLN A 29 -2.96 7.32 -8.86
C GLN A 29 -1.68 8.01 -9.30
N THR A 30 -1.35 7.94 -10.58
CA THR A 30 -0.08 8.48 -11.11
C THR A 30 -0.03 10.00 -11.15
N ASP A 31 -1.20 10.66 -11.14
CA ASP A 31 -1.34 12.12 -11.07
C ASP A 31 -1.40 12.65 -9.62
N CYS A 32 -1.46 11.76 -8.63
CA CYS A 32 -1.48 12.09 -7.21
C CYS A 32 -0.19 11.63 -6.54
N SER A 33 0.54 12.57 -5.94
CA SER A 33 1.83 12.27 -5.31
C SER A 33 1.73 11.93 -3.82
N TYR A 34 0.54 11.74 -3.26
CA TYR A 34 0.38 11.44 -1.84
C TYR A 34 0.99 10.07 -1.46
N PRO A 35 1.81 9.97 -0.40
CA PRO A 35 2.13 11.02 0.59
C PRO A 35 3.43 11.79 0.31
N PHE A 36 4.13 11.53 -0.81
CA PHE A 36 5.45 12.12 -1.10
C PHE A 36 5.45 13.63 -1.32
N ASN A 37 4.31 14.22 -1.62
CA ASN A 37 4.14 15.67 -1.69
C ASN A 37 3.77 16.31 -0.33
N ASP A 38 3.79 15.53 0.75
CA ASP A 38 3.63 15.97 2.12
C ASP A 38 5.00 15.98 2.83
N SER A 39 5.19 16.88 3.79
CA SER A 39 6.40 16.96 4.62
C SER A 39 6.53 15.77 5.57
N GLU A 40 5.43 15.07 5.88
CA GLU A 40 5.35 14.05 6.92
C GLU A 40 5.15 12.62 6.36
N VAL A 41 5.90 12.27 5.30
CA VAL A 41 5.84 10.94 4.65
C VAL A 41 5.97 9.78 5.65
N THR A 42 6.81 9.94 6.67
CA THR A 42 7.10 8.90 7.66
C THR A 42 5.87 8.49 8.47
N GLU A 43 4.87 9.35 8.63
CA GLU A 43 3.63 9.01 9.32
C GLU A 43 2.78 7.98 8.57
N ASN A 44 3.03 7.85 7.26
CA ASN A 44 2.36 6.88 6.41
C ASN A 44 3.08 5.53 6.36
N ILE A 45 4.22 5.39 7.06
CA ILE A 45 4.93 4.12 7.22
C ILE A 45 4.25 3.32 8.31
N VAL A 46 3.79 2.12 7.96
CA VAL A 46 3.09 1.21 8.85
C VAL A 46 3.80 -0.13 8.93
N TYR A 47 3.84 -0.71 10.13
CA TYR A 47 4.32 -2.06 10.32
C TYR A 47 3.42 -3.05 9.55
N THR A 48 4.03 -4.05 8.95
CA THR A 48 3.34 -5.12 8.22
C THR A 48 3.77 -6.46 8.79
N GLU A 49 2.79 -7.19 9.31
CA GLU A 49 3.02 -8.53 9.85
C GLU A 49 3.30 -9.53 8.72
N ASP A 50 4.19 -10.50 8.99
CA ASP A 50 4.56 -11.56 8.04
C ASP A 50 3.33 -12.33 7.49
N LYS A 51 2.28 -12.49 8.31
CA LYS A 51 1.03 -13.13 7.90
C LYS A 51 0.33 -12.36 6.76
N GLU A 52 0.40 -11.03 6.75
CA GLU A 52 -0.15 -10.18 5.68
C GLU A 52 0.68 -10.33 4.40
N ILE A 53 2.00 -10.35 4.54
CA ILE A 53 2.95 -10.54 3.41
C ILE A 53 2.70 -11.90 2.75
N LEU A 54 2.64 -12.97 3.53
CA LEU A 54 2.37 -14.32 3.05
C LEU A 54 0.98 -14.42 2.40
N LYS A 55 -0.04 -13.75 2.95
CA LYS A 55 -1.37 -13.69 2.36
C LYS A 55 -1.34 -13.02 0.98
N ALA A 56 -0.65 -11.88 0.86
CA ALA A 56 -0.50 -11.18 -0.41
C ALA A 56 0.26 -12.02 -1.44
N ALA A 57 1.35 -12.69 -1.05
CA ALA A 57 2.11 -13.59 -1.92
C ALA A 57 1.24 -14.77 -2.42
N LYS A 58 0.43 -15.37 -1.53
CA LYS A 58 -0.51 -16.43 -1.89
C LYS A 58 -1.56 -15.96 -2.91
N SER A 59 -2.07 -14.74 -2.80
CA SER A 59 -3.03 -14.20 -3.79
C SER A 59 -2.42 -14.13 -5.19
N ARG A 60 -1.21 -13.55 -5.29
CA ARG A 60 -0.47 -13.41 -6.56
C ARG A 60 -0.21 -14.77 -7.21
N LEU A 61 0.15 -15.79 -6.41
CA LEU A 61 0.37 -17.15 -6.90
C LEU A 61 -0.91 -17.84 -7.38
N LYS A 62 -2.08 -17.49 -6.84
CA LYS A 62 -3.37 -18.03 -7.31
C LYS A 62 -3.80 -17.37 -8.62
N GLU A 63 -3.73 -16.04 -8.70
CA GLU A 63 -4.05 -15.27 -9.91
C GLU A 63 -3.16 -15.68 -11.10
N GLY A 64 -1.89 -15.98 -10.85
CA GLY A 64 -0.97 -16.50 -11.88
C GLY A 64 -1.26 -17.93 -12.33
N LYS A 65 -2.04 -18.71 -11.59
CA LYS A 65 -2.44 -20.09 -11.96
C LYS A 65 -3.75 -20.15 -12.74
N GLU A 66 -4.65 -19.18 -12.55
CA GLU A 66 -5.93 -19.13 -13.29
C GLU A 66 -5.77 -18.60 -14.72
N ASN A 67 -4.70 -17.85 -15.00
CA ASN A 67 -4.41 -17.28 -16.32
C ASN A 67 -3.50 -18.18 -17.21
N ARG A 68 -3.39 -19.48 -16.91
CA ARG A 68 -2.54 -20.44 -17.64
C ARG A 68 -3.29 -21.70 -17.99
#